data_AF-A0A2M7FFG2-F1
#
_entry.id   AF-A0A2M7FFG2-F1
#
_cell.length_a   1.000
_cell.length_b   1.000
_cell.length_c   1.000
_cell.angle_alpha   90.00
_cell.angle_beta   90.00
_cell.angle_gamma   90.00
#
_symmetry.space_group_name_H-M   'P 1'
#
loop_
_entity.id
_entity.type
_entity.pdbx_description
1 polymer ?
#
loop_
_entity_poly.entity_id
_entity_poly.type
_entity_poly.pdbx_seq_one_letter_code
_entity_poly.pdbx_strand_id
1 'polypeptide(L)'
;MSAERSAHQRIHREVGEPCLSAKYENPCRGTPLVVFISCDKLFFSTTNMHLTYYDLTIPLLAKNLKNVQSVLAKGWEAAQASQMSETAFLDQRLAEDMFPLIKQIQMLTDTAKATPARLTGREMITLEDTETTVGELNQRIDTVLAHLETYSPEDFSESAERKIELKFLEGQFQYGKDYLMDFALPNFFFHCTVAYAIIRVQGVQIGKIDYIGSLSLHPLT
;
A
#
# COMPACT_ATOMS: atom_id res chain seq x y z
N MET A 1 -40.43 -5.33 -56.87
CA MET A 1 -40.71 -4.42 -55.74
C MET A 1 -39.43 -4.29 -54.93
N SER A 2 -38.89 -3.06 -54.98
CA SER A 2 -37.73 -2.45 -54.29
C SER A 2 -36.74 -3.32 -53.51
N ALA A 3 -35.50 -3.29 -54.02
CA ALA A 3 -34.26 -3.32 -53.24
C ALA A 3 -34.09 -2.03 -52.40
N GLU A 4 -33.20 -2.08 -51.40
CA GLU A 4 -32.16 -1.06 -51.03
C GLU A 4 -31.71 -1.26 -49.56
N ARG A 5 -30.44 -1.60 -49.29
CA ARG A 5 -29.19 -0.79 -49.15
C ARG A 5 -28.88 -0.35 -47.70
N SER A 6 -27.71 -0.82 -47.27
CA SER A 6 -26.80 -0.30 -46.24
C SER A 6 -26.80 1.22 -46.05
N ALA A 7 -26.65 1.70 -44.82
CA ALA A 7 -25.66 2.75 -44.49
C ALA A 7 -25.43 2.90 -42.97
N HIS A 8 -24.15 2.91 -42.58
CA HIS A 8 -23.65 3.69 -41.46
C HIS A 8 -24.21 5.13 -41.49
N GLN A 9 -24.66 5.64 -40.34
CA GLN A 9 -24.64 7.09 -40.12
C GLN A 9 -24.53 7.45 -38.64
N ARG A 10 -23.36 8.02 -38.34
CA ARG A 10 -23.01 9.01 -37.30
C ARG A 10 -24.09 9.35 -36.27
N ILE A 11 -23.79 9.04 -35.01
CA ILE A 11 -24.37 9.75 -33.87
C ILE A 11 -23.85 11.19 -33.91
N HIS A 12 -24.67 12.10 -34.43
CA HIS A 12 -24.51 13.52 -34.21
C HIS A 12 -24.85 13.83 -32.75
N ARG A 13 -23.89 14.43 -32.03
CA ARG A 13 -24.15 15.17 -30.80
C ARG A 13 -25.05 16.35 -31.17
N GLU A 14 -26.29 16.32 -30.70
CA GLU A 14 -27.07 17.54 -30.52
C GLU A 14 -27.21 17.83 -29.03
N VAL A 15 -26.90 19.09 -28.73
CA VAL A 15 -26.80 19.67 -27.41
C VAL A 15 -28.14 20.33 -27.12
N GLY A 16 -28.77 19.93 -26.01
CA GLY A 16 -29.87 20.67 -25.41
C GLY A 16 -31.27 20.13 -25.72
N GLU A 17 -31.86 19.40 -24.77
CA GLU A 17 -33.17 19.71 -24.19
C GLU A 17 -33.42 18.84 -22.93
N PRO A 18 -34.28 19.28 -21.98
CA PRO A 18 -34.14 18.98 -20.56
C PRO A 18 -34.82 17.70 -20.07
N CYS A 19 -34.30 17.18 -18.96
CA CYS A 19 -34.80 16.00 -18.25
C CYS A 19 -36.31 16.10 -17.92
N LEU A 20 -36.99 14.99 -18.21
CA LEU A 20 -38.36 14.63 -17.83
C LEU A 20 -38.74 15.14 -16.43
N SER A 21 -39.79 15.96 -16.36
CA SER A 21 -40.44 16.30 -15.09
C SER A 21 -41.48 15.22 -14.76
N ALA A 22 -41.22 14.44 -13.71
CA ALA A 22 -42.25 13.59 -13.11
C ALA A 22 -43.02 14.42 -12.07
N LYS A 23 -44.33 14.61 -12.30
CA LYS A 23 -45.22 15.26 -11.33
C LYS A 23 -45.62 14.24 -10.26
N TYR A 24 -45.30 14.50 -9.00
CA TYR A 24 -45.83 13.75 -7.86
C TYR A 24 -46.81 14.66 -7.11
N GLU A 25 -48.07 14.26 -7.03
CA GLU A 25 -49.10 14.97 -6.26
C GLU A 25 -49.10 14.46 -4.80
N ASN A 26 -49.00 15.38 -3.85
CA ASN A 26 -49.08 15.08 -2.42
C ASN A 26 -50.55 15.20 -1.97
N PRO A 27 -51.20 14.18 -1.40
CA PRO A 27 -52.65 14.18 -1.21
C PRO A 27 -53.14 14.97 0.02
N CYS A 28 -52.33 15.83 0.62
CA CYS A 28 -52.71 16.58 1.82
C CYS A 28 -52.25 18.04 1.74
N ARG A 29 -53.24 18.93 1.49
CA ARG A 29 -53.22 20.41 1.53
C ARG A 29 -52.81 21.11 0.22
N GLY A 30 -53.78 21.79 -0.38
CA GLY A 30 -53.72 22.41 -1.71
C GLY A 30 -52.98 23.73 -1.79
N THR A 31 -51.64 23.69 -1.76
CA THR A 31 -50.79 24.72 -2.35
C THR A 31 -49.63 24.05 -3.07
N PRO A 32 -49.40 24.34 -4.37
CA PRO A 32 -48.27 23.77 -5.09
C PRO A 32 -46.97 24.39 -4.56
N LEU A 33 -46.17 23.61 -3.82
CA LEU A 33 -44.78 23.96 -3.60
C LEU A 33 -44.02 23.70 -4.90
N VAL A 34 -43.66 24.76 -5.62
CA VAL A 34 -42.67 24.66 -6.70
C VAL A 34 -41.31 24.52 -6.04
N VAL A 35 -40.82 23.29 -5.93
CA VAL A 35 -39.44 23.03 -5.51
C VAL A 35 -38.54 23.24 -6.74
N PHE A 36 -37.84 24.37 -6.77
CA PHE A 36 -36.72 24.54 -7.69
C PHE A 36 -35.56 23.67 -7.19
N ILE A 37 -35.34 22.53 -7.83
CA ILE A 37 -34.08 21.78 -7.66
C ILE A 37 -33.03 22.52 -8.49
N SER A 38 -32.26 23.41 -7.84
CA SER A 38 -31.03 23.91 -8.45
C SER A 38 -30.05 22.74 -8.57
N CYS A 39 -29.57 22.48 -9.80
CA CYS A 39 -28.54 21.49 -10.10
C CYS A 39 -27.14 21.99 -9.70
N ASP A 40 -27.04 22.77 -8.62
CA ASP A 40 -25.77 23.23 -8.09
C ASP A 40 -25.41 22.37 -6.88
N LYS A 41 -24.50 21.43 -7.15
CA LYS A 41 -23.57 20.86 -6.17
C LYS A 41 -24.25 20.18 -4.97
N LEU A 42 -24.86 19.03 -5.23
CA LEU A 42 -24.84 17.95 -4.24
C LEU A 42 -23.40 17.44 -4.13
N PHE A 43 -22.55 18.16 -3.39
CA PHE A 43 -21.36 17.57 -2.78
C PHE A 43 -21.86 16.62 -1.70
N PHE A 44 -22.19 15.39 -2.10
CA PHE A 44 -22.16 14.27 -1.17
C PHE A 44 -20.69 14.04 -0.83
N SER A 45 -20.17 14.80 0.15
CA SER A 45 -19.01 14.32 0.91
C SER A 45 -19.52 13.21 1.81
N THR A 46 -19.77 12.04 1.23
CA THR A 46 -19.72 10.82 2.02
C THR A 46 -18.25 10.63 2.33
N THR A 47 -17.82 11.02 3.54
CA THR A 47 -16.61 10.44 4.13
C THR A 47 -16.91 8.96 4.42
N ASN A 48 -17.08 8.18 3.36
CA ASN A 48 -16.98 6.74 3.44
C ASN A 48 -15.50 6.47 3.72
N MET A 49 -15.15 6.37 4.99
CA MET A 49 -13.89 5.79 5.43
C MET A 49 -13.91 4.29 5.11
N HIS A 50 -13.81 3.96 3.84
CA HIS A 50 -13.51 2.61 3.42
C HIS A 50 -12.00 2.48 3.31
N LEU A 51 -11.41 1.51 3.99
CA LEU A 51 -10.00 1.19 3.83
C LEU A 51 -9.74 0.85 2.36
N THR A 52 -8.84 1.59 1.72
CA THR A 52 -8.43 1.34 0.35
C THR A 52 -7.20 0.45 0.30
N TYR A 53 -6.90 -0.12 -0.87
CA TYR A 53 -5.61 -0.81 -1.08
C TYR A 53 -4.43 0.14 -0.86
N TYR A 54 -4.58 1.42 -1.21
CA TYR A 54 -3.60 2.45 -0.90
C TYR A 54 -3.36 2.53 0.61
N ASP A 55 -4.41 2.65 1.43
CA ASP A 55 -4.29 2.76 2.90
C ASP A 55 -3.63 1.54 3.53
N LEU A 56 -3.91 0.35 3.00
CA LEU A 56 -3.36 -0.93 3.46
C LEU A 56 -1.94 -1.21 2.93
N THR A 57 -1.39 -0.34 2.08
CA THR A 57 -0.07 -0.53 1.48
C THR A 57 0.84 0.67 1.73
N ILE A 58 0.69 1.78 0.99
CA ILE A 58 1.67 2.86 0.95
C ILE A 58 1.99 3.46 2.33
N PRO A 59 1.05 4.05 3.09
CA PRO A 59 1.37 4.64 4.39
C PRO A 59 1.73 3.57 5.43
N LEU A 60 1.14 2.38 5.35
CA LEU A 60 1.41 1.29 6.29
C LEU A 60 2.84 0.76 6.14
N LEU A 61 3.25 0.44 4.91
CA LEU A 61 4.59 -0.05 4.60
C LEU A 61 5.65 1.02 4.89
N ALA A 62 5.41 2.27 4.45
CA ALA A 62 6.34 3.38 4.70
C ALA A 62 6.56 3.64 6.19
N LYS A 63 5.50 3.62 7.00
CA LYS A 63 5.62 3.75 8.46
C LYS A 63 6.51 2.66 9.05
N ASN A 64 6.25 1.40 8.69
CA ASN A 64 6.98 0.28 9.28
C ASN A 64 8.43 0.18 8.79
N LEU A 65 8.72 0.60 7.56
CA LEU A 65 10.10 0.77 7.09
C LEU A 65 10.87 1.79 7.94
N LYS A 66 10.27 2.94 8.24
CA LYS A 66 10.86 3.95 9.13
C LYS A 66 11.07 3.43 10.56
N ASN A 67 10.14 2.64 11.08
CA ASN A 67 10.30 1.98 12.38
C ASN A 67 11.49 1.01 12.37
N VAL A 68 11.63 0.20 11.31
CA VAL A 68 12.77 -0.72 11.15
C VAL A 68 14.09 0.03 11.05
N GLN A 69 14.16 1.16 10.33
CA GLN A 69 15.36 2.03 10.32
C GLN A 69 15.73 2.48 11.74
N SER A 70 14.76 2.91 12.54
CA SER A 70 15.02 3.33 13.93
C SER A 70 15.52 2.17 14.79
N VAL A 71 14.92 0.99 14.65
CA VAL A 71 15.35 -0.23 15.35
C VAL A 71 16.77 -0.65 14.92
N LEU A 72 17.07 -0.60 13.62
CA LEU A 72 18.38 -0.89 13.06
C LEU A 72 19.45 0.07 13.60
N ALA A 73 19.15 1.37 13.65
CA ALA A 73 20.04 2.39 14.19
C ALA A 73 20.39 2.12 15.66
N LYS A 74 19.39 1.83 16.51
CA LYS A 74 19.60 1.47 17.92
C LYS A 74 20.40 0.17 18.07
N GLY A 75 20.13 -0.81 17.21
CA GLY A 75 20.88 -2.06 17.18
C GLY A 75 22.35 -1.84 16.85
N TRP A 76 22.60 -1.03 15.82
CA TRP A 76 23.96 -0.73 15.36
C TRP A 76 24.74 0.13 16.37
N GLU A 77 24.10 1.09 17.03
CA GLU A 77 24.70 1.86 18.11
C GLU A 77 25.17 0.94 19.26
N ALA A 78 24.32 0.00 19.69
CA ALA A 78 24.67 -0.96 20.74
C ALA A 78 25.77 -1.95 20.32
N ALA A 79 25.75 -2.40 19.05
CA ALA A 79 26.80 -3.24 18.49
C ALA A 79 28.16 -2.52 18.48
N GLN A 80 28.19 -1.25 18.08
CA GLN A 80 29.41 -0.43 18.13
C GLN A 80 29.92 -0.24 19.56
N ALA A 81 29.02 0.04 20.52
CA ALA A 81 29.39 0.19 21.92
C ALA A 81 29.99 -1.09 22.53
N SER A 82 29.62 -2.26 22.00
CA SER A 82 30.17 -3.57 22.38
C SER A 82 31.35 -4.03 21.49
N GLN A 83 31.86 -3.16 20.62
CA GLN A 83 32.96 -3.43 19.69
C GLN A 83 32.68 -4.60 18.72
N MET A 84 31.41 -4.90 18.47
CA MET A 84 30.99 -5.86 17.46
C MET A 84 31.27 -5.26 16.07
N SER A 85 31.87 -6.04 15.17
CA SER A 85 32.05 -5.60 13.78
C SER A 85 30.71 -5.51 13.06
N GLU A 86 30.64 -4.65 12.05
CA GLU A 86 29.43 -4.45 11.25
C GLU A 86 28.97 -5.73 10.56
N THR A 87 29.91 -6.47 9.97
CA THR A 87 29.64 -7.80 9.39
C THR A 87 29.07 -8.76 10.44
N ALA A 88 29.65 -8.83 11.64
CA ALA A 88 29.16 -9.71 12.69
C ALA A 88 27.76 -9.33 13.18
N PHE A 89 27.42 -8.04 13.17
CA PHE A 89 26.08 -7.55 13.50
C PHE A 89 25.06 -7.91 12.41
N LEU A 90 25.41 -7.71 11.14
CA LEU A 90 24.55 -8.00 9.99
C LEU A 90 24.34 -9.50 9.75
N ASP A 91 25.29 -10.34 10.16
CA ASP A 91 25.23 -11.81 10.05
C ASP A 91 24.42 -12.49 11.18
N GLN A 92 23.95 -11.75 12.18
CA GLN A 92 23.13 -12.30 13.27
C GLN A 92 21.83 -12.92 12.74
N ARG A 93 21.44 -14.06 13.31
CA ARG A 93 20.23 -14.83 12.97
C ARG A 93 19.60 -15.45 14.22
N LEU A 94 18.31 -15.80 14.14
CA LEU A 94 17.59 -16.44 15.25
C LEU A 94 17.79 -17.95 15.33
N ALA A 95 17.99 -18.59 14.18
CA ALA A 95 18.27 -20.02 14.05
C ALA A 95 19.23 -20.24 12.89
N GLU A 96 19.93 -21.37 12.87
CA GLU A 96 21.00 -21.66 11.89
C GLU A 96 20.53 -21.65 10.44
N ASP A 97 19.31 -22.10 10.19
CA ASP A 97 18.65 -22.17 8.88
C ASP A 97 17.86 -20.91 8.52
N MET A 98 17.79 -19.92 9.42
CA MET A 98 17.14 -18.65 9.15
C MET A 98 18.09 -17.64 8.51
N PHE A 99 17.53 -16.84 7.62
CA PHE A 99 18.24 -15.71 7.02
C PHE A 99 18.77 -14.73 8.08
N PRO A 100 19.99 -14.19 7.89
CA PRO A 100 20.59 -13.20 8.78
C PRO A 100 19.91 -11.82 8.66
N LEU A 101 20.21 -10.92 9.59
CA LEU A 101 19.62 -9.58 9.70
C LEU A 101 19.63 -8.82 8.36
N ILE A 102 20.75 -8.83 7.65
CA ILE A 102 20.89 -8.18 6.35
C ILE A 102 19.82 -8.66 5.36
N LYS A 103 19.64 -9.98 5.28
CA LYS A 103 18.68 -10.58 4.36
C LYS A 103 17.24 -10.37 4.81
N GLN A 104 16.97 -10.30 6.12
CA GLN A 104 15.64 -9.92 6.62
C GLN A 104 15.24 -8.52 6.14
N ILE A 105 16.18 -7.56 6.15
CA ILE A 105 15.93 -6.18 5.68
C ILE A 105 15.79 -6.12 4.16
N GLN A 106 16.59 -6.90 3.41
CA GLN A 106 16.43 -7.03 1.95
C GLN A 106 15.05 -7.61 1.59
N MET A 107 14.58 -8.66 2.27
CA MET A 107 13.26 -9.27 2.01
C MET A 107 12.09 -8.36 2.41
N LEU A 108 12.25 -7.64 3.52
CA LEU A 108 11.31 -6.60 3.95
C LEU A 108 11.12 -5.53 2.86
N THR A 109 12.24 -4.97 2.39
CA THR A 109 12.24 -3.89 1.39
C THR A 109 11.78 -4.38 0.02
N ASP A 110 12.14 -5.60 -0.37
CA ASP A 110 11.64 -6.25 -1.60
C ASP A 110 10.13 -6.41 -1.58
N THR A 111 9.57 -6.85 -0.46
CA THR A 111 8.13 -6.96 -0.30
C THR A 111 7.47 -5.59 -0.37
N ALA A 112 8.07 -4.57 0.26
CA ALA A 112 7.55 -3.21 0.25
C ALA A 112 7.55 -2.57 -1.14
N LYS A 113 8.60 -2.75 -1.96
CA LYS A 113 8.61 -2.25 -3.34
C LYS A 113 7.70 -3.06 -4.27
N ALA A 114 7.63 -4.38 -4.06
CA ALA A 114 6.94 -5.27 -5.00
C ALA A 114 5.42 -5.21 -4.85
N THR A 115 4.93 -5.02 -3.63
CA THR A 115 3.49 -5.02 -3.32
C THR A 115 2.71 -3.95 -4.09
N PRO A 116 3.05 -2.65 -4.01
CA PRO A 116 2.32 -1.63 -4.76
C PRO A 116 2.54 -1.76 -6.26
N ALA A 117 3.74 -2.12 -6.72
CA ALA A 117 4.01 -2.36 -8.14
C ALA A 117 3.09 -3.46 -8.72
N ARG A 118 2.96 -4.59 -8.00
CA ARG A 118 2.08 -5.69 -8.41
C ARG A 118 0.61 -5.34 -8.36
N LEU A 119 0.15 -4.60 -7.34
CA LEU A 119 -1.27 -4.21 -7.20
C LEU A 119 -1.70 -3.17 -8.24
N THR A 120 -0.79 -2.29 -8.63
CA THR A 120 -1.06 -1.22 -9.61
C THR A 120 -0.68 -1.61 -11.04
N GLY A 121 0.07 -2.71 -11.21
CA GLY A 121 0.62 -3.11 -12.51
C GLY A 121 1.75 -2.22 -13.00
N ARG A 122 2.30 -1.34 -12.15
CA ARG A 122 3.46 -0.50 -12.47
C ARG A 122 4.75 -1.34 -12.51
N GLU A 123 5.72 -0.84 -13.27
CA GLU A 123 7.06 -1.44 -13.29
C GLU A 123 7.71 -1.35 -11.90
N MET A 124 8.30 -2.46 -11.47
CA MET A 124 8.98 -2.56 -10.18
C MET A 124 10.42 -2.09 -10.32
N ILE A 125 10.90 -1.29 -9.36
CA ILE A 125 12.32 -0.95 -9.31
C ILE A 125 13.18 -2.18 -8.99
N THR A 126 14.34 -2.27 -9.61
CA THR A 126 15.34 -3.30 -9.31
C THR A 126 16.27 -2.79 -8.21
N LEU A 127 16.50 -3.62 -7.20
CA LEU A 127 17.48 -3.39 -6.14
C LEU A 127 18.27 -4.69 -6.03
N GLU A 128 19.58 -4.63 -6.28
CA GLU A 128 20.46 -5.78 -6.14
C GLU A 128 20.84 -5.95 -4.66
N ASP A 129 20.99 -7.19 -4.21
CA ASP A 129 21.31 -7.52 -2.82
C ASP A 129 22.83 -7.42 -2.56
N THR A 130 23.40 -6.24 -2.80
CA THR A 130 24.85 -5.98 -2.70
C THR A 130 25.26 -5.29 -1.40
N GLU A 131 24.32 -5.01 -0.50
CA GLU A 131 24.62 -4.33 0.75
C GLU A 131 25.56 -5.19 1.62
N THR A 132 26.47 -4.52 2.31
CA THR A 132 27.43 -5.10 3.26
C THR A 132 27.56 -4.27 4.54
N THR A 133 26.93 -3.10 4.57
CA THR A 133 26.95 -2.15 5.69
C THR A 133 25.53 -1.73 6.10
N VAL A 134 25.38 -1.27 7.34
CA VAL A 134 24.16 -0.66 7.88
C VAL A 134 23.83 0.63 7.11
N GLY A 135 24.84 1.37 6.66
CA GLY A 135 24.67 2.55 5.81
C GLY A 135 23.97 2.22 4.49
N GLU A 136 24.43 1.18 3.80
CA GLU A 136 23.82 0.72 2.54
C GLU A 136 22.41 0.18 2.74
N LEU A 137 22.13 -0.52 3.85
CA LEU A 137 20.77 -0.95 4.19
C LEU A 137 19.83 0.23 4.45
N ASN A 138 20.30 1.28 5.12
CA ASN A 138 19.51 2.50 5.28
C ASN A 138 19.22 3.15 3.92
N GLN A 139 20.22 3.23 3.04
CA GLN A 139 20.04 3.76 1.68
C GLN A 139 19.05 2.92 0.85
N ARG A 140 19.06 1.59 1.02
CA ARG A 140 18.05 0.70 0.41
C ARG A 140 16.65 1.06 0.89
N ILE A 141 16.46 1.22 2.21
CA ILE A 141 15.16 1.58 2.78
C ILE A 141 14.73 2.96 2.28
N ASP A 142 15.62 3.95 2.23
CA ASP A 142 15.31 5.30 1.73
C ASP A 142 14.89 5.27 0.26
N THR A 143 15.56 4.44 -0.56
CA THR A 143 15.20 4.25 -1.97
C THR A 143 13.79 3.67 -2.11
N VAL A 144 13.42 2.70 -1.27
CA VAL A 144 12.06 2.14 -1.26
C VAL A 144 11.04 3.16 -0.74
N LEU A 145 11.35 3.93 0.29
CA LEU A 145 10.48 5.01 0.78
C LEU A 145 10.19 6.04 -0.32
N ALA A 146 11.22 6.50 -1.02
CA ALA A 146 11.08 7.41 -2.16
C ALA A 146 10.23 6.80 -3.28
N HIS A 147 10.37 5.50 -3.54
CA HIS A 147 9.52 4.78 -4.50
C HIS A 147 8.05 4.75 -4.06
N LEU A 148 7.77 4.46 -2.79
CA LEU A 148 6.41 4.45 -2.23
C LEU A 148 5.72 5.82 -2.34
N GLU A 149 6.48 6.91 -2.19
CA GLU A 149 5.97 8.28 -2.34
C GLU A 149 5.51 8.62 -3.76
N THR A 150 5.88 7.82 -4.77
CA THR A 150 5.45 8.03 -6.16
C THR A 150 4.06 7.48 -6.47
N TYR A 151 3.40 6.82 -5.52
CA TYR A 151 2.07 6.25 -5.71
C TYR A 151 0.98 7.19 -5.17
N SER A 152 -0.15 7.24 -5.86
CA SER A 152 -1.36 7.92 -5.38
C SER A 152 -2.51 6.93 -5.15
N PRO A 153 -3.58 7.31 -4.42
CA PRO A 153 -4.75 6.45 -4.24
C PRO A 153 -5.38 5.96 -5.56
N GLU A 154 -5.35 6.79 -6.61
CA GLU A 154 -5.92 6.49 -7.92
C GLU A 154 -5.21 5.33 -8.63
N ASP A 155 -3.91 5.17 -8.41
CA ASP A 155 -3.11 4.06 -8.96
C ASP A 155 -3.69 2.69 -8.55
N PHE A 156 -4.40 2.64 -7.42
CA PHE A 156 -4.91 1.41 -6.83
C PHE A 156 -6.35 1.08 -7.24
N SER A 157 -6.99 1.88 -8.09
CA SER A 157 -8.40 1.72 -8.48
C SER A 157 -8.76 0.34 -9.03
N GLU A 158 -7.83 -0.32 -9.75
CA GLU A 158 -8.03 -1.66 -10.34
C GLU A 158 -7.39 -2.80 -9.52
N SER A 159 -6.85 -2.51 -8.33
CA SER A 159 -6.04 -3.48 -7.58
C SER A 159 -6.80 -4.77 -7.24
N ALA A 160 -8.08 -4.66 -6.92
CA ALA A 160 -8.88 -5.79 -6.45
C ALA A 160 -8.99 -6.90 -7.51
N GLU A 161 -9.15 -6.53 -8.78
CA GLU A 161 -9.41 -7.47 -9.89
C GLU A 161 -8.12 -7.89 -10.60
N ARG A 162 -6.99 -7.25 -10.28
CA ARG A 162 -5.71 -7.54 -10.90
C ARG A 162 -5.26 -8.95 -10.56
N LYS A 163 -4.87 -9.69 -11.60
CA LYS A 163 -4.24 -11.01 -11.47
C LYS A 163 -2.75 -10.83 -11.21
N ILE A 164 -2.27 -11.39 -10.11
CA ILE A 164 -0.88 -11.35 -9.69
C ILE A 164 -0.32 -12.76 -9.79
N GLU A 165 0.62 -12.92 -10.71
CA GLU A 165 1.37 -14.16 -10.91
C GLU A 165 2.70 -14.06 -10.16
N LEU A 166 2.90 -14.95 -9.20
CA LEU A 166 4.18 -15.08 -8.50
C LEU A 166 4.94 -16.26 -9.08
N LYS A 167 6.25 -16.11 -9.29
CA LYS A 167 7.08 -17.14 -9.94
C LYS A 167 6.99 -18.52 -9.27
N PHE A 168 6.81 -18.55 -7.95
CA PHE A 168 6.69 -19.79 -7.18
C PHE A 168 5.29 -20.41 -7.18
N LEU A 169 4.29 -19.75 -7.78
CA LEU A 169 2.92 -20.25 -7.91
C LEU A 169 2.69 -21.06 -9.20
N GLU A 170 3.76 -21.42 -9.94
CA GLU A 170 3.76 -22.34 -11.10
C GLU A 170 2.46 -22.37 -11.93
N GLY A 171 2.17 -21.28 -12.66
CA GLY A 171 1.01 -21.21 -13.55
C GLY A 171 -0.31 -20.83 -12.86
N GLN A 172 -0.27 -20.47 -11.58
CA GLN A 172 -1.41 -19.92 -10.82
C GLN A 172 -1.26 -18.41 -10.59
N PHE A 173 -2.39 -17.76 -10.28
CA PHE A 173 -2.45 -16.35 -9.93
C PHE A 173 -3.31 -16.14 -8.67
N GLN A 174 -3.10 -15.01 -8.00
CA GLN A 174 -3.99 -14.50 -6.97
C GLN A 174 -4.64 -13.20 -7.46
N TYR A 175 -5.87 -12.92 -7.03
CA TYR A 175 -6.41 -11.57 -7.16
C TYR A 175 -5.70 -10.63 -6.17
N GLY A 176 -5.66 -9.33 -6.46
CA GLY A 176 -4.92 -8.39 -5.63
C GLY A 176 -5.32 -8.39 -4.14
N LYS A 177 -6.60 -8.66 -3.84
CA LYS A 177 -7.06 -8.88 -2.46
C LYS A 177 -6.32 -10.03 -1.79
N ASP A 178 -6.34 -11.19 -2.43
CA ASP A 178 -5.83 -12.45 -1.88
C ASP A 178 -4.29 -12.36 -1.79
N TYR A 179 -3.65 -11.80 -2.81
CA TYR A 179 -2.21 -11.51 -2.79
C TYR A 179 -1.83 -10.62 -1.60
N LEU A 180 -2.56 -9.52 -1.39
CA LEU A 180 -2.23 -8.57 -0.33
C LEU A 180 -2.39 -9.20 1.06
N MET A 181 -3.51 -9.90 1.28
CA MET A 181 -3.89 -10.43 2.59
C MET A 181 -3.20 -11.75 2.94
N ASP A 182 -3.06 -12.66 1.98
CA ASP A 182 -2.56 -14.00 2.24
C ASP A 182 -1.04 -14.09 2.12
N PHE A 183 -0.42 -13.19 1.35
CA PHE A 183 1.01 -13.23 1.08
C PHE A 183 1.75 -11.95 1.47
N ALA A 184 1.43 -10.81 0.86
CA ALA A 184 2.28 -9.62 0.95
C ALA A 184 2.37 -9.05 2.37
N LEU A 185 1.23 -8.81 3.04
CA LEU A 185 1.23 -8.29 4.41
C LEU A 185 1.80 -9.29 5.42
N PRO A 186 1.40 -10.58 5.43
CA PRO A 186 2.01 -11.56 6.32
C PRO A 186 3.53 -11.65 6.15
N ASN A 187 4.02 -11.67 4.90
CA ASN A 187 5.44 -11.76 4.61
C ASN A 187 6.20 -10.50 5.07
N PHE A 188 5.67 -9.30 4.77
CA PHE A 188 6.27 -8.03 5.19
C PHE A 188 6.40 -7.95 6.72
N PHE A 189 5.32 -8.22 7.46
CA PHE A 189 5.34 -8.13 8.92
C PHE A 189 6.16 -9.25 9.57
N PHE A 190 6.25 -10.43 8.95
CA PHE A 190 7.19 -11.46 9.37
C PHE A 190 8.62 -10.92 9.37
N HIS A 191 9.09 -10.35 8.25
CA HIS A 191 10.45 -9.80 8.15
C HIS A 191 10.69 -8.60 9.08
N CYS A 192 9.71 -7.71 9.27
CA CYS A 192 9.78 -6.64 10.30
C CYS A 192 10.06 -7.23 11.69
N THR A 193 9.30 -8.27 12.05
CA THR A 193 9.32 -8.85 13.39
C THR A 193 10.59 -9.64 13.63
N VAL A 194 11.06 -10.39 12.63
CA VAL A 194 12.30 -11.15 12.72
C VAL A 194 13.50 -10.20 12.80
N ALA A 195 13.56 -9.13 12.00
CA ALA A 195 14.62 -8.13 12.12
C ALA A 195 14.65 -7.49 13.53
N TYR A 196 13.48 -7.12 14.06
CA TYR A 196 13.34 -6.64 15.44
C TYR A 196 13.85 -7.68 16.45
N ALA A 197 13.45 -8.95 16.31
CA ALA A 197 13.81 -10.01 17.25
C ALA A 197 15.31 -10.33 17.22
N ILE A 198 15.94 -10.35 16.04
CA ILE A 198 17.38 -10.52 15.90
C ILE A 198 18.12 -9.45 16.68
N ILE A 199 17.73 -8.18 16.55
CA ILE A 199 18.37 -7.07 17.27
C ILE A 199 18.07 -7.18 18.78
N ARG A 200 16.85 -7.53 19.17
CA ARG A 200 16.45 -7.64 20.57
C ARG A 200 17.22 -8.74 21.31
N VAL A 201 17.47 -9.88 20.68
CA VAL A 201 18.19 -11.00 21.33
C VAL A 201 19.68 -10.70 21.56
N GLN A 202 20.26 -9.71 20.85
CA GLN A 202 21.60 -9.18 21.14
C GLN A 202 21.67 -8.32 22.41
N GLY A 203 20.58 -8.21 23.18
CA GLY A 203 20.53 -7.43 24.43
C GLY A 203 20.20 -5.95 24.24
N VAL A 204 19.89 -5.51 23.02
CA VAL A 204 19.54 -4.12 22.71
C VAL A 204 18.20 -3.76 23.38
N GLN A 205 18.14 -2.60 24.04
CA GLN A 205 16.96 -2.11 24.76
C GLN A 205 15.88 -1.52 23.83
N ILE A 206 15.45 -2.29 22.84
CA ILE A 206 14.25 -2.01 22.03
C ILE A 206 13.01 -2.68 22.63
N GLY A 207 11.86 -2.07 22.43
CA GLY A 207 10.56 -2.49 22.96
C GLY A 207 9.45 -2.38 21.91
N LYS A 208 8.22 -2.68 22.35
CA LYS A 208 7.02 -2.65 21.47
C LYS A 208 6.78 -1.27 20.84
N ILE A 209 7.12 -0.19 21.55
CA ILE A 209 6.98 1.18 21.05
C ILE A 209 7.89 1.42 19.84
N ASP A 210 9.09 0.82 19.80
CA ASP A 210 10.00 0.94 18.65
C ASP A 210 9.47 0.19 17.43
N TYR A 211 8.80 -0.94 17.65
CA TYR A 211 8.16 -1.71 16.58
C TYR A 211 6.92 -1.00 16.01
N ILE A 212 6.03 -0.50 16.88
CA ILE A 212 4.78 0.15 16.48
C ILE A 212 5.03 1.55 15.91
N GLY A 213 5.99 2.28 16.48
CA GLY A 213 6.29 3.66 16.15
C GLY A 213 5.19 4.62 16.60
N SER A 214 5.09 5.75 15.90
CA SER A 214 4.11 6.79 16.19
C SER A 214 2.67 6.31 16.04
N LEU A 215 1.77 6.86 16.86
CA LEU A 215 0.33 6.59 16.79
C LEU A 215 -0.40 7.86 16.36
N SER A 216 -1.35 7.72 15.44
CA SER A 216 -2.29 8.78 15.10
C SER A 216 -3.37 8.81 16.18
N LEU A 217 -3.19 9.67 17.18
CA LEU A 217 -4.10 9.83 18.30
C LEU A 217 -5.00 11.04 18.05
N HIS A 218 -6.30 10.85 18.26
CA HIS A 218 -7.29 11.93 18.21
C HIS A 218 -7.87 12.11 19.62
N PRO A 219 -8.14 13.36 20.05
CA PRO A 219 -8.73 13.60 21.35
C PRO A 219 -10.13 12.97 21.42
N LEU A 220 -10.51 12.52 22.62
CA LEU A 220 -11.86 11.97 22.88
C LEU A 220 -12.94 13.05 22.86
N THR A 221 -12.55 14.33 22.91
CA THR A 221 -13.40 15.52 23.03
C THR A 221 -12.92 16.63 22.13
#